data_AF-A0A8C0VIM3-F1
#
_entry.id   AF-A0A8C0VIM3-F1
#
_cell.length_a   1.000
_cell.length_b   1.000
_cell.length_c   1.000
_cell.angle_alpha   90.00
_cell.angle_beta   90.00
_cell.angle_gamma   90.00
#
_symmetry.space_group_name_H-M   'P 1'
#
loop_
_entity.id
_entity.type
_entity.pdbx_description
1 polymer ?
#
loop_
_entity_poly.entity_id
_entity_poly.type
_entity_poly.pdbx_seq_one_letter_code
_entity_poly.pdbx_strand_id
1 'polypeptide(L)'
;MLLGILVVLCFIPTADVTENKILVAQHPLLIVANQTATLVCNYTYNGTGKEFRASLHKGTDSSVEVCFISWNTTKISSNSNKEFNCQGYHDKDKVIFSLWNMNANQTDIYFCKIEVMYPPPYVYNEKSNGTVIHVKETPTQIQEPQSAIPLWILAIVTGILALYSMLITAVLINYWAMHNIPGHPWPSLALPLGSICCLWDDVKRNLPLLQL
;
A
#
# COMPACT_ATOMS: atom_id res chain seq x y z
N MET A 1 -10.72 -69.25 -34.16
CA MET A 1 -10.81 -67.99 -34.96
C MET A 1 -10.86 -66.73 -34.09
N LEU A 2 -11.55 -66.71 -32.94
CA LEU A 2 -11.55 -65.53 -32.03
C LEU A 2 -10.16 -65.15 -31.48
N LEU A 3 -9.31 -66.14 -31.16
CA LEU A 3 -8.02 -65.90 -30.52
C LEU A 3 -7.03 -65.16 -31.43
N GLY A 4 -7.09 -65.39 -32.74
CA GLY A 4 -6.22 -64.71 -33.72
C GLY A 4 -6.60 -63.23 -33.94
N ILE A 5 -7.88 -62.88 -33.75
CA ILE A 5 -8.37 -61.50 -33.88
C ILE A 5 -7.87 -60.64 -32.70
N LEU A 6 -7.83 -61.22 -31.49
CA LEU A 6 -7.30 -60.54 -30.30
C LEU A 6 -5.81 -60.19 -30.45
N VAL A 7 -5.04 -61.08 -31.07
CA VAL A 7 -3.60 -60.87 -31.30
C VAL A 7 -3.36 -59.73 -32.29
N VAL A 8 -4.17 -59.60 -33.34
CA VAL A 8 -4.04 -58.52 -34.34
C VAL A 8 -4.39 -57.14 -33.75
N LEU A 9 -5.34 -57.06 -32.82
CA LEU A 9 -5.67 -55.79 -32.15
C LEU A 9 -4.54 -55.26 -31.24
N CYS A 10 -3.67 -56.13 -30.72
CA CYS A 10 -2.52 -55.72 -29.89
C CYS A 10 -1.36 -55.10 -30.68
N PHE A 11 -1.36 -55.21 -32.01
CA PHE A 11 -0.29 -54.69 -32.88
C PHE A 11 -0.65 -53.38 -33.59
N ILE A 12 -1.78 -52.73 -33.26
CA ILE A 12 -2.04 -51.39 -33.79
C ILE A 12 -1.11 -50.43 -33.04
N PRO A 13 -0.11 -49.81 -33.70
CA PRO A 13 0.66 -48.76 -33.07
C PRO A 13 -0.31 -47.62 -32.75
N THR A 14 -0.44 -47.28 -31.48
CA THR A 14 -1.10 -46.03 -31.08
C THR A 14 -0.26 -44.90 -31.65
N ALA A 15 -0.67 -44.36 -32.80
CA ALA A 15 -0.17 -43.07 -33.25
C ALA A 15 -0.58 -42.07 -32.15
N ASP A 16 0.40 -41.67 -31.35
CA ASP A 16 0.23 -40.59 -30.39
C ASP A 16 -0.07 -39.35 -31.23
N VAL A 17 -1.34 -38.98 -31.32
CA VAL A 17 -1.74 -37.72 -31.92
C VAL A 17 -1.23 -36.67 -30.94
N THR A 18 -0.06 -36.09 -31.24
CA THR A 18 0.55 -35.07 -30.39
C THR A 18 -0.44 -33.92 -30.22
N GLU A 19 -1.15 -33.91 -29.10
CA GLU A 19 -2.09 -32.85 -28.80
C GLU A 19 -1.33 -31.53 -28.65
N ASN A 20 -1.93 -30.45 -29.16
CA ASN A 20 -1.38 -29.12 -28.98
C ASN A 20 -1.47 -28.76 -27.49
N LYS A 21 -0.33 -28.60 -26.81
CA LYS A 21 -0.23 -28.31 -25.38
C LYS A 21 0.53 -27.02 -25.14
N ILE A 22 0.04 -26.21 -24.21
CA ILE A 22 0.71 -25.02 -23.71
C ILE A 22 1.23 -25.32 -22.31
N LEU A 23 2.54 -25.15 -22.10
CA LEU A 23 3.19 -25.25 -20.81
C LEU A 23 3.56 -23.85 -20.34
N VAL A 24 3.30 -23.54 -19.06
CA VAL A 24 3.60 -22.23 -18.47
C VAL A 24 4.50 -22.43 -17.25
N ALA A 25 5.65 -21.77 -17.26
CA ALA A 25 6.59 -21.73 -16.15
C ALA A 25 6.59 -20.33 -15.52
N GLN A 26 6.39 -20.31 -14.20
CA GLN A 26 6.33 -19.11 -13.37
C GLN A 26 7.34 -19.20 -12.24
N HIS A 27 7.83 -18.05 -11.78
CA HIS A 27 8.63 -17.99 -10.55
C HIS A 27 7.72 -18.30 -9.35
N PRO A 28 8.15 -19.12 -8.38
CA PRO A 28 7.27 -19.54 -7.29
C PRO A 28 6.95 -18.43 -6.29
N LEU A 29 7.89 -17.49 -6.09
CA LEU A 29 7.77 -16.42 -5.10
C LEU A 29 8.31 -15.10 -5.66
N LEU A 30 7.58 -14.02 -5.44
CA LEU A 30 8.00 -12.66 -5.74
C LEU A 30 7.80 -11.77 -4.52
N ILE A 31 8.88 -11.18 -4.00
CA ILE A 31 8.82 -10.26 -2.86
C ILE A 31 8.82 -8.83 -3.38
N VAL A 32 7.77 -8.08 -3.09
CA VAL A 32 7.58 -6.71 -3.57
C VAL A 32 7.87 -5.74 -2.43
N ALA A 33 8.92 -4.93 -2.60
CA ALA A 33 9.30 -3.89 -1.62
C ALA A 33 8.83 -2.47 -2.01
N ASN A 34 8.71 -2.19 -3.31
CA ASN A 34 8.40 -0.86 -3.84
C ASN A 34 6.99 -0.77 -4.44
N GLN A 35 6.04 -1.58 -3.96
CA GLN A 35 4.66 -1.63 -4.47
C GLN A 35 4.56 -1.94 -5.99
N THR A 36 5.64 -2.40 -6.61
CA THR A 36 5.70 -2.80 -8.02
C THR A 36 6.18 -4.23 -8.14
N ALA A 37 5.42 -5.04 -8.86
CA ALA A 37 5.72 -6.43 -9.16
C ALA A 37 5.87 -6.62 -10.67
N THR A 38 6.84 -7.43 -11.07
CA THR A 38 6.97 -7.88 -12.45
C THR A 38 6.90 -9.39 -12.47
N LEU A 39 5.78 -9.91 -12.97
CA LEU A 39 5.50 -11.33 -13.05
C LEU A 39 5.76 -11.78 -14.49
N VAL A 40 6.69 -12.71 -14.66
CA VAL A 40 7.09 -13.25 -15.97
C VAL A 40 6.57 -14.67 -16.10
N CYS A 41 5.84 -14.92 -17.19
CA CYS A 41 5.30 -16.20 -17.57
C CYS A 41 5.99 -16.66 -18.84
N ASN A 42 6.95 -17.57 -18.68
CA ASN A 42 7.57 -18.24 -19.82
C ASN A 42 6.61 -19.33 -20.28
N TYR A 43 6.35 -19.40 -21.57
CA TYR A 43 5.45 -20.39 -22.11
C TYR A 43 6.03 -21.10 -23.33
N THR A 44 5.68 -22.37 -23.47
CA THR A 44 6.05 -23.19 -24.61
C THR A 44 4.80 -23.74 -25.24
N TYR A 45 4.66 -23.55 -26.55
CA TYR A 45 3.54 -24.04 -27.34
C TYR A 45 4.09 -24.81 -28.54
N ASN A 46 3.62 -26.05 -28.71
CA ASN A 46 4.03 -26.95 -29.80
C ASN A 46 3.20 -26.78 -31.08
N GLY A 47 2.10 -26.02 -31.05
CA GLY A 47 1.22 -25.81 -32.20
C GLY A 47 1.50 -24.53 -32.98
N THR A 48 0.62 -24.22 -33.94
CA THR A 48 0.68 -23.01 -34.77
C THR A 48 -0.39 -22.01 -34.34
N GLY A 49 0.00 -20.96 -33.62
CA GLY A 49 -0.89 -19.91 -33.13
C GLY A 49 -0.58 -18.57 -33.80
N LYS A 50 -1.62 -17.80 -34.14
CA LYS A 50 -1.53 -16.46 -34.71
C LYS A 50 -2.20 -15.40 -33.83
N GLU A 51 -3.17 -15.81 -33.03
CA GLU A 51 -3.89 -14.95 -32.09
C GLU A 51 -3.89 -15.58 -30.72
N PHE A 52 -3.41 -14.82 -29.76
CA PHE A 52 -3.21 -15.26 -28.39
C PHE A 52 -3.90 -14.30 -27.43
N ARG A 53 -4.30 -14.83 -26.30
CA ARG A 53 -4.75 -14.08 -25.13
C ARG A 53 -4.04 -14.64 -23.91
N ALA A 54 -3.39 -13.77 -23.16
CA ALA A 54 -2.86 -14.09 -21.85
C ALA A 54 -3.56 -13.26 -20.79
N SER A 55 -3.86 -13.87 -19.65
CA SER A 55 -4.52 -13.23 -18.52
C SER A 55 -3.89 -13.66 -17.21
N LEU A 56 -3.85 -12.73 -16.27
CA LEU A 56 -3.35 -12.95 -14.93
C LEU A 56 -4.54 -13.07 -13.97
N HIS A 57 -4.61 -14.18 -13.24
CA HIS A 57 -5.67 -14.43 -12.28
C HIS A 57 -5.13 -14.46 -10.86
N LYS A 58 -5.84 -13.83 -9.93
CA LYS A 58 -5.53 -13.81 -8.49
C LYS A 58 -6.39 -14.84 -7.74
N GLY A 59 -5.80 -15.44 -6.71
CA GLY A 59 -6.47 -16.28 -5.73
C GLY A 59 -6.33 -17.77 -6.04
N THR A 60 -6.45 -18.60 -5.02
CA THR A 60 -6.30 -20.07 -5.10
C THR A 60 -7.20 -20.71 -6.15
N ASP A 61 -8.42 -20.19 -6.30
CA ASP A 61 -9.40 -20.66 -7.29
C ASP A 61 -9.30 -19.91 -8.64
N SER A 62 -8.35 -18.98 -8.77
CA SER A 62 -8.17 -18.14 -9.97
C SER A 62 -9.44 -17.37 -10.34
N SER A 63 -10.22 -16.94 -9.35
CA SER A 63 -11.55 -16.36 -9.53
C SER A 63 -11.55 -14.91 -10.02
N VAL A 64 -10.44 -14.19 -9.84
CA VAL A 64 -10.34 -12.75 -10.18
C VAL A 64 -9.36 -12.56 -11.32
N GLU A 65 -9.83 -12.14 -12.49
CA GLU A 65 -8.96 -11.67 -13.59
C GLU A 65 -8.43 -10.27 -13.26
N VAL A 66 -7.12 -10.16 -13.08
CA VAL A 66 -6.40 -8.93 -12.72
C VAL A 66 -6.23 -8.05 -13.96
N CYS A 67 -5.74 -8.65 -15.04
CA CYS A 67 -5.48 -8.01 -16.31
C CYS A 67 -5.30 -9.05 -17.41
N PHE A 68 -5.47 -8.61 -18.66
CA PHE A 68 -5.20 -9.43 -19.82
C PHE A 68 -4.47 -8.63 -20.91
N ILE A 69 -3.76 -9.37 -21.75
CA ILE A 69 -3.18 -8.92 -22.99
C ILE A 69 -3.56 -9.91 -24.08
N SER A 70 -4.04 -9.42 -25.20
CA SER A 70 -4.22 -10.20 -26.42
C SER A 70 -3.37 -9.62 -27.53
N TRP A 71 -2.76 -10.51 -28.30
CA TRP A 71 -1.92 -10.11 -29.41
C TRP A 71 -2.15 -11.01 -30.62
N ASN A 72 -2.05 -10.37 -31.78
CA ASN A 72 -1.96 -10.98 -33.09
C ASN A 72 -0.75 -10.35 -33.80
N THR A 73 -0.37 -10.87 -34.97
CA THR A 73 0.72 -10.38 -35.82
C THR A 73 0.72 -8.85 -36.02
N THR A 74 -0.44 -8.19 -35.97
CA THR A 74 -0.57 -6.76 -36.31
C THR A 74 -1.09 -5.88 -35.16
N LYS A 75 -1.65 -6.46 -34.10
CA LYS A 75 -2.37 -5.71 -33.06
C LYS A 75 -2.09 -6.29 -31.69
N ILE A 76 -1.92 -5.39 -30.72
CA ILE A 76 -1.82 -5.71 -29.30
C ILE A 76 -2.90 -4.93 -28.59
N SER A 77 -3.71 -5.59 -27.78
CA SER A 77 -4.68 -4.97 -26.88
C SER A 77 -4.42 -5.45 -25.46
N SER A 78 -4.52 -4.54 -24.50
CA SER A 78 -4.39 -4.87 -23.09
C SER A 78 -5.46 -4.13 -22.30
N ASN A 79 -5.93 -4.74 -21.23
CA ASN A 79 -6.88 -4.14 -20.32
C ASN A 79 -6.61 -4.66 -18.90
N SER A 80 -6.94 -3.85 -17.90
CA SER A 80 -6.83 -4.22 -16.49
C SER A 80 -8.14 -4.00 -15.78
N ASN A 81 -8.36 -4.75 -14.70
CA ASN A 81 -9.44 -4.48 -13.79
C ASN A 81 -9.21 -3.13 -13.10
N LYS A 82 -10.27 -2.36 -12.83
CA LYS A 82 -10.18 -1.03 -12.19
C LYS A 82 -9.53 -1.08 -10.80
N GLU A 83 -9.58 -2.22 -10.12
CA GLU A 83 -8.95 -2.42 -8.80
C GLU A 83 -7.42 -2.62 -8.89
N PHE A 84 -6.90 -2.99 -10.06
CA PHE A 84 -5.51 -3.33 -10.25
C PHE A 84 -4.86 -2.46 -11.32
N ASN A 85 -3.77 -1.79 -10.97
CA ASN A 85 -2.95 -1.14 -11.96
C ASN A 85 -1.98 -2.17 -12.55
N CYS A 86 -2.35 -2.74 -13.69
CA CYS A 86 -1.57 -3.77 -14.36
C CYS A 86 -1.41 -3.46 -15.85
N GLN A 87 -0.25 -3.79 -16.39
CA GLN A 87 0.01 -3.79 -17.82
C GLN A 87 0.67 -5.10 -18.23
N GLY A 88 0.10 -5.74 -19.24
CA GLY A 88 0.69 -6.92 -19.88
C GLY A 88 1.56 -6.52 -21.07
N TYR A 89 2.64 -7.28 -21.28
CA TYR A 89 3.51 -7.19 -22.44
C TYR A 89 3.83 -8.59 -22.94
N HIS A 90 3.92 -8.74 -24.25
CA HIS A 90 4.35 -9.97 -24.90
C HIS A 90 5.75 -9.79 -25.46
N ASP A 91 6.64 -10.74 -25.16
CA ASP A 91 7.99 -10.83 -25.72
C ASP A 91 8.27 -12.28 -26.11
N LYS A 92 8.05 -12.62 -27.39
CA LYS A 92 8.31 -13.95 -27.98
C LYS A 92 7.62 -15.09 -27.22
N ASP A 93 8.37 -15.85 -26.43
CA ASP A 93 7.96 -16.99 -25.61
C ASP A 93 7.63 -16.58 -24.16
N LYS A 94 7.47 -15.28 -23.91
CA LYS A 94 7.22 -14.72 -22.57
C LYS A 94 6.06 -13.75 -22.59
N VAL A 95 5.29 -13.79 -21.51
CA VAL A 95 4.31 -12.77 -21.17
C VAL A 95 4.72 -12.16 -19.84
N ILE A 96 4.78 -10.83 -19.79
CA ILE A 96 5.24 -10.06 -18.64
C ILE A 96 4.08 -9.21 -18.16
N PHE A 97 3.66 -9.42 -16.92
CA PHE A 97 2.66 -8.60 -16.25
C PHE A 97 3.36 -7.69 -15.24
N SER A 98 3.28 -6.39 -15.47
CA SER A 98 3.76 -5.36 -14.56
C SER A 98 2.60 -4.85 -13.74
N LEU A 99 2.61 -5.09 -12.44
CA LEU A 99 1.66 -4.53 -11.49
C LEU A 99 2.33 -3.39 -10.72
N TRP A 100 1.64 -2.28 -10.53
CA TRP A 100 2.14 -1.16 -9.73
C TRP A 100 1.08 -0.66 -8.74
N ASN A 101 1.53 0.14 -7.78
CA ASN A 101 0.69 0.61 -6.69
C ASN A 101 -0.02 -0.56 -5.97
N MET A 102 0.74 -1.63 -5.72
CA MET A 102 0.24 -2.82 -5.03
C MET A 102 0.16 -2.60 -3.53
N ASN A 103 -0.92 -3.08 -2.92
CA ASN A 103 -1.16 -3.01 -1.49
C ASN A 103 -0.84 -4.35 -0.81
N ALA A 104 -0.54 -4.32 0.50
CA ALA A 104 -0.26 -5.54 1.28
C ALA A 104 -1.42 -6.55 1.26
N ASN A 105 -2.67 -6.09 1.21
CA ASN A 105 -3.87 -6.91 1.09
C ASN A 105 -4.02 -7.61 -0.28
N GLN A 106 -3.20 -7.23 -1.26
CA GLN A 106 -3.12 -7.90 -2.56
C GLN A 106 -2.10 -9.05 -2.56
N THR A 107 -1.43 -9.32 -1.43
CA THR A 107 -0.58 -10.51 -1.26
C THR A 107 -1.40 -11.78 -1.43
N ASP A 108 -1.10 -12.55 -2.48
CA ASP A 108 -1.82 -13.78 -2.82
C ASP A 108 -1.02 -14.59 -3.86
N ILE A 109 -1.55 -15.75 -4.26
CA ILE A 109 -1.08 -16.52 -5.40
C ILE A 109 -1.72 -16.01 -6.71
N TYR A 110 -0.88 -15.91 -7.74
CA TYR A 110 -1.23 -15.43 -9.07
C TYR A 110 -0.92 -16.47 -10.13
N PHE A 111 -1.90 -16.74 -11.00
CA PHE A 111 -1.81 -17.75 -12.06
C PHE A 111 -1.83 -17.09 -13.44
N CYS A 112 -0.85 -17.42 -14.27
CA CYS A 112 -0.89 -17.09 -15.68
C CYS A 112 -1.74 -18.08 -16.47
N LYS A 113 -2.66 -17.54 -17.24
CA LYS A 113 -3.45 -18.26 -18.23
C LYS A 113 -3.06 -17.75 -19.61
N ILE A 114 -2.80 -18.65 -20.54
CA ILE A 114 -2.43 -18.38 -21.93
C ILE A 114 -3.34 -19.24 -22.81
N GLU A 115 -3.94 -18.59 -23.79
CA GLU A 115 -4.98 -19.11 -24.65
C GLU A 115 -4.60 -18.80 -26.10
N VAL A 116 -4.69 -19.79 -26.97
CA VAL A 116 -4.53 -19.65 -28.42
C VAL A 116 -5.93 -19.64 -29.01
N MET A 117 -6.33 -18.49 -29.54
CA MET A 117 -7.68 -18.29 -30.08
C MET A 117 -7.77 -18.64 -31.56
N TYR A 118 -6.71 -18.35 -32.32
CA TYR A 118 -6.70 -18.56 -33.77
C TYR A 118 -5.30 -18.95 -34.28
N PRO A 119 -5.19 -19.86 -35.27
CA PRO A 119 -6.26 -20.64 -35.90
C PRO A 119 -6.86 -21.70 -34.95
N PRO A 120 -8.16 -22.03 -35.06
CA PRO A 120 -8.76 -23.13 -34.30
C PRO A 120 -7.98 -24.43 -34.51
N PRO A 121 -7.91 -25.32 -33.52
CA PRO A 121 -8.74 -25.39 -32.31
C PRO A 121 -8.33 -24.42 -31.18
N TYR A 122 -9.27 -24.11 -30.29
CA TYR A 122 -8.99 -23.34 -29.08
C TYR A 122 -8.15 -24.17 -28.10
N VAL A 123 -6.96 -23.67 -27.74
CA VAL A 123 -6.04 -24.34 -26.82
C VAL A 123 -5.74 -23.41 -25.66
N TYR A 124 -5.71 -23.93 -24.44
CA TYR A 124 -5.33 -23.19 -23.24
C TYR A 124 -4.36 -24.02 -22.40
N ASN A 125 -3.57 -23.36 -21.56
CA ASN A 125 -2.68 -24.07 -20.64
C ASN A 125 -3.46 -24.72 -19.50
N GLU A 126 -2.97 -25.89 -19.06
CA GLU A 126 -3.32 -26.42 -17.74
C GLU A 126 -2.93 -25.41 -16.65
N LYS A 127 -3.64 -25.45 -15.52
CA LYS A 127 -3.40 -24.56 -14.39
C LYS A 127 -1.92 -24.64 -13.99
N SER A 128 -1.23 -23.50 -14.03
CA SER A 128 0.18 -23.41 -13.67
C SER A 128 0.37 -23.57 -12.16
N ASN A 129 1.62 -23.75 -11.73
CA ASN A 129 1.96 -23.74 -10.30
C ASN A 129 1.73 -22.36 -9.63
N GLY A 130 1.60 -21.31 -10.44
CA GLY A 130 1.41 -19.93 -9.98
C GLY A 130 2.66 -19.29 -9.39
N THR A 131 2.49 -18.04 -8.97
CA THR A 131 3.49 -17.22 -8.28
C THR A 131 2.85 -16.63 -7.05
N VAL A 132 3.42 -16.86 -5.87
CA VAL A 132 3.02 -16.12 -4.67
C VAL A 132 3.66 -14.75 -4.73
N ILE A 133 2.87 -13.69 -4.80
CA ILE A 133 3.36 -12.32 -4.69
C ILE A 133 3.17 -11.89 -3.25
N HIS A 134 4.27 -11.69 -2.53
CA HIS A 134 4.28 -11.15 -1.18
C HIS A 134 4.63 -9.67 -1.24
N VAL A 135 3.62 -8.82 -1.06
CA VAL A 135 3.80 -7.38 -0.94
C VAL A 135 4.17 -7.07 0.49
N LYS A 136 5.41 -6.63 0.70
CA LYS A 136 5.81 -6.14 2.01
C LYS A 136 4.99 -4.89 2.30
N GLU A 137 4.46 -4.82 3.52
CA GLU A 137 4.04 -3.54 4.07
C GLU A 137 5.28 -2.65 4.05
N THR A 138 5.28 -1.65 3.15
CA THR A 138 6.08 -0.47 3.44
C THR A 138 5.58 -0.01 4.79
N PRO A 139 6.45 0.19 5.79
CA PRO A 139 6.04 0.87 6.99
C PRO A 139 5.43 2.15 6.46
N THR A 140 4.10 2.24 6.51
CA THR A 140 3.45 3.53 6.50
C THR A 140 4.30 4.30 7.48
N GLN A 141 4.86 5.43 7.06
CA GLN A 141 5.14 6.46 8.00
C GLN A 141 3.77 6.77 8.61
N ILE A 142 3.35 5.93 9.56
CA ILE A 142 2.62 6.35 10.71
C ILE A 142 3.60 7.41 11.19
N GLN A 143 3.35 8.65 10.78
CA GLN A 143 3.36 9.70 11.76
C GLN A 143 2.45 9.15 12.85
N GLU A 144 3.06 8.33 13.71
CA GLU A 144 2.79 8.39 15.12
C GLU A 144 2.71 9.90 15.32
N PRO A 145 1.60 10.42 15.87
CA PRO A 145 1.66 11.77 16.36
C PRO A 145 2.76 11.70 17.43
N GLN A 146 4.02 11.84 16.99
CA GLN A 146 5.12 12.25 17.79
C GLN A 146 4.51 13.46 18.41
N SER A 147 4.21 13.32 19.70
CA SER A 147 3.81 14.40 20.58
C SER A 147 4.93 15.43 20.45
N ALA A 148 4.85 16.21 19.38
CA ALA A 148 5.83 17.16 18.91
C ALA A 148 5.54 18.47 19.62
N ILE A 149 5.28 18.38 20.93
CA ILE A 149 5.64 19.45 21.81
C ILE A 149 7.16 19.29 21.93
N PRO A 150 7.95 20.12 21.24
CA PRO A 150 9.40 20.04 21.29
C PRO A 150 9.81 20.09 22.76
N LEU A 151 10.73 19.21 23.17
CA LEU A 151 11.27 19.23 24.55
C LEU A 151 11.80 20.62 24.95
N TRP A 152 12.26 21.40 23.96
CA TRP A 152 12.62 22.80 24.10
C TRP A 152 11.46 23.69 24.54
N ILE A 153 10.23 23.48 24.04
CA ILE A 153 9.05 24.22 24.50
C ILE A 153 8.75 23.88 25.96
N LEU A 154 8.83 22.60 26.35
CA LEU A 154 8.64 22.20 27.75
C LEU A 154 9.72 22.82 28.66
N ALA A 155 10.98 22.85 28.22
CA ALA A 155 12.09 23.46 28.94
C ALA A 155 11.91 24.98 29.08
N ILE A 156 11.47 25.67 28.03
CA ILE A 156 11.19 27.12 28.05
C ILE A 156 10.04 27.43 29.00
N VAL A 157 8.92 26.72 28.91
CA VAL A 157 7.75 26.94 29.77
C VAL A 157 8.11 26.70 31.24
N THR A 158 8.85 25.63 31.52
CA THR A 158 9.31 25.31 32.89
C THR A 158 10.28 26.38 33.42
N GLY A 159 11.20 26.87 32.58
CA GLY A 159 12.13 27.93 32.94
C GLY A 159 11.43 29.25 33.26
N ILE A 160 10.47 29.67 32.44
CA ILE A 160 9.68 30.90 32.67
C ILE A 160 8.91 30.80 33.99
N LEU A 161 8.29 29.65 34.27
CA LEU A 161 7.52 29.46 35.51
C LEU A 161 8.42 29.50 36.76
N ALA A 162 9.62 28.91 36.68
CA ALA A 162 10.59 28.95 37.78
C ALA A 162 11.10 30.37 38.06
N LEU A 163 11.42 31.13 37.00
CA LEU A 163 11.85 32.53 37.12
C LEU A 163 10.75 33.41 37.71
N TYR A 164 9.51 33.23 37.27
CA TYR A 164 8.37 33.96 37.81
C TYR A 164 8.18 33.69 39.31
N SER A 165 8.28 32.42 39.72
CA SER A 165 8.16 32.02 41.13
C SER A 165 9.26 32.63 42.00
N MET A 166 10.50 32.68 41.51
CA MET A 166 11.62 33.33 42.19
C MET A 166 11.39 34.83 42.40
N LEU A 167 10.92 35.55 41.37
CA LEU A 167 10.66 36.99 41.46
C LEU A 167 9.57 37.32 42.48
N ILE A 168 8.45 36.58 42.45
CA ILE A 168 7.37 36.77 43.42
C ILE A 168 7.85 36.52 44.85
N THR A 169 8.64 35.46 45.05
CA THR A 169 9.19 35.13 46.37
C THR A 169 10.14 36.22 46.88
N ALA A 170 11.01 36.75 46.02
CA ALA A 170 11.92 37.84 46.38
C ALA A 170 11.17 39.13 46.74
N VAL A 171 10.15 39.50 45.97
CA VAL A 171 9.31 40.68 46.24
C VAL A 171 8.60 40.51 47.57
N LEU A 172 7.98 39.35 47.82
CA LEU A 172 7.34 39.04 49.11
C LEU A 172 8.34 39.17 50.25
N ILE A 173 9.53 38.56 50.17
CA ILE A 173 10.54 38.65 51.23
C ILE A 173 10.93 40.10 51.52
N ASN A 174 11.09 40.93 50.48
CA ASN A 174 11.37 42.35 50.67
C ASN A 174 10.21 43.10 51.35
N TYR A 175 8.96 42.79 51.00
CA TYR A 175 7.78 43.34 51.68
C TYR A 175 7.69 42.87 53.14
N TRP A 176 7.93 41.59 53.41
CA TRP A 176 7.95 41.03 54.77
C TRP A 176 9.07 41.64 55.62
N ALA A 177 10.27 41.77 55.05
CA ALA A 177 11.42 42.40 55.71
C ALA A 177 11.17 43.90 55.97
N MET A 178 10.52 44.59 55.04
CA MET A 178 10.13 45.99 55.20
C MET A 178 9.05 46.19 56.26
N HIS A 179 8.13 45.24 56.43
CA HIS A 179 7.07 45.31 57.46
C HIS A 179 7.56 44.92 58.86
N ASN A 180 8.64 44.13 58.99
CA ASN A 180 9.18 43.68 60.28
C ASN A 180 10.29 44.58 60.88
N ILE A 181 10.63 45.71 60.25
CA ILE A 181 11.51 46.71 60.86
C ILE A 181 10.66 47.66 61.72
N PRO A 182 10.89 47.76 63.04
CA PRO A 182 10.12 48.65 63.90
C PRO A 182 10.55 50.11 63.66
N GLY A 183 9.68 50.86 63.00
CA GLY A 183 9.72 52.33 62.96
C GLY A 183 10.26 52.94 61.66
N HIS A 184 9.38 53.16 60.68
CA HIS A 184 9.24 54.38 59.85
C HIS A 184 8.13 54.19 58.79
N PRO A 185 7.53 55.27 58.26
CA PRO A 185 6.17 55.23 57.69
C PRO A 185 6.11 54.79 56.22
N TRP A 186 4.96 54.20 55.87
CA TRP A 186 4.46 53.78 54.56
C TRP A 186 5.07 54.48 53.33
N PRO A 187 5.48 53.73 52.28
CA PRO A 187 5.41 54.22 50.92
C PRO A 187 3.98 54.04 50.41
N SER A 188 3.30 55.15 50.19
CA SER A 188 2.09 55.25 49.38
C SER A 188 2.41 54.84 47.94
N LEU A 189 2.44 53.55 47.63
CA LEU A 189 2.28 53.09 46.25
C LEU A 189 0.78 53.11 45.95
N ALA A 190 0.33 54.28 45.50
CA ALA A 190 -0.88 54.40 44.72
C ALA A 190 -0.74 53.48 43.49
N LEU A 191 -1.27 52.27 43.60
CA LEU A 191 -1.61 51.46 42.45
C LEU A 191 -2.62 52.26 41.63
N PRO A 192 -2.42 52.50 40.32
CA PRO A 192 -3.51 52.90 39.46
C PRO A 192 -4.39 51.65 39.29
N LEU A 193 -5.30 51.45 40.23
CA LEU A 193 -6.42 50.49 40.15
C LEU A 193 -7.43 50.87 39.04
N GLY A 194 -7.06 51.74 38.10
CA GLY A 194 -7.93 52.26 37.04
C GLY A 194 -7.79 51.58 35.67
N SER A 195 -6.78 50.75 35.40
CA SER A 195 -6.57 50.21 34.03
C SER A 195 -6.79 48.70 33.86
N ILE A 196 -6.93 47.92 34.94
CA ILE A 196 -7.17 46.48 34.82
C ILE A 196 -8.67 46.14 34.76
N CYS A 197 -9.55 46.98 35.33
CA CYS A 197 -11.00 46.78 35.15
C CYS A 197 -11.46 46.96 33.70
N CYS A 198 -10.81 47.83 32.90
CA CYS A 198 -11.25 48.05 31.52
C CYS A 198 -10.84 46.93 30.56
N LEU A 199 -9.82 46.12 30.87
CA LEU A 199 -9.36 45.06 29.96
C LEU A 199 -10.19 43.77 30.10
N TRP A 200 -10.85 43.57 31.24
CA TRP A 200 -11.75 42.43 31.45
C TRP A 200 -13.15 42.66 30.86
N ASP A 201 -13.60 43.91 30.73
CA ASP A 201 -14.87 44.26 30.07
C ASP A 201 -14.78 44.30 28.54
N ASP A 202 -13.59 44.45 27.96
CA ASP A 202 -13.40 44.43 26.49
C ASP A 202 -13.31 42.99 25.94
N VAL A 203 -12.66 42.07 26.66
CA VAL A 203 -12.58 40.64 26.30
C VAL A 203 -13.95 39.95 26.42
N LYS A 204 -14.85 40.44 27.28
CA LYS A 204 -16.21 39.89 27.41
C LYS A 204 -17.17 40.36 26.32
N ARG A 205 -16.83 41.39 25.54
CA ARG A 205 -17.68 41.97 24.51
C ARG A 205 -17.38 41.47 23.09
N ASN A 206 -16.23 40.81 22.87
CA ASN A 206 -15.77 40.36 21.56
C ASN A 206 -15.80 38.83 21.35
N LEU A 207 -16.57 38.09 22.14
CA LEU A 207 -16.84 36.66 21.88
C LEU A 207 -18.25 36.51 21.29
N PRO A 208 -18.41 36.45 19.95
CA PRO A 208 -19.67 36.06 19.37
C PRO A 208 -19.86 34.56 19.60
N LEU A 209 -20.92 34.26 20.36
CA LEU A 209 -21.78 33.08 20.26
C LEU A 209 -21.41 32.09 19.14
N LEU A 210 -20.90 30.91 19.53
CA LEU A 210 -21.16 29.68 18.81
C LEU A 210 -21.65 28.63 19.82
N GLN A 211 -22.94 28.70 20.13
CA GLN A 211 -23.74 27.57 20.59
C GLN A 211 -24.94 27.44 19.66
N LEU A 212 -24.75 26.66 18.60
CA LEU A 212 -25.68 25.70 17.98
C LEU A 212 -24.96 24.99 16.84
#